data_AF-A0A6J6C5Z8-F1
#
_entry.id   AF-A0A6J6C5Z8-F1
#
_cell.length_a   1.000
_cell.length_b   1.000
_cell.length_c   1.000
_cell.angle_alpha   90.00
_cell.angle_beta   90.00
_cell.angle_gamma   90.00
#
_symmetry.space_group_name_H-M   'P 1'
#
loop_
_entity.id
_entity.type
_entity.pdbx_description
1 polymer ?
#
loop_
_entity_poly.entity_id
_entity_poly.type
_entity_poly.pdbx_seq_one_letter_code
_entity_poly.pdbx_strand_id
1 'polypeptide(L)'
;MGDHTIRGGWHNLSLRNDRADMVRAVLEGVAFNSRWLLEAVEKFTDRPFPWINLVGGGGVSPVWAQIHADILNRPIRRVENPIRANARGAALLAGVALGAVDVAELGAKVKVVEEHTPNPSNRKEYDRMYKAYRSMYKQNRSIHRKLNAH
;
A
#
# COMPACT_ATOMS: atom_id res chain seq x y z
N MET A 1 8.61 14.63 8.71
CA MET A 1 9.43 14.15 9.84
C MET A 1 8.63 13.08 10.57
N GLY A 2 9.14 11.84 10.60
CA GLY A 2 8.45 10.69 11.19
C GLY A 2 8.40 10.79 12.72
N ASP A 3 7.31 10.28 13.31
CA ASP A 3 7.27 10.10 14.76
C ASP A 3 7.96 8.78 15.11
N HIS A 4 9.24 8.84 15.49
CA HIS A 4 10.08 7.69 15.77
C HIS A 4 9.66 6.90 17.03
N THR A 5 8.73 7.44 17.81
CA THR A 5 8.23 6.80 19.04
C THR A 5 7.13 5.79 18.77
N ILE A 6 6.54 5.80 17.56
CA ILE A 6 5.42 4.91 17.23
C ILE A 6 5.89 3.46 17.11
N ARG A 7 5.06 2.53 17.56
CA ARG A 7 5.26 1.09 17.45
C ARG A 7 4.00 0.42 16.91
N GLY A 8 4.16 -0.73 16.26
CA GLY A 8 3.05 -1.54 15.79
C GLY A 8 2.26 -2.16 16.95
N GLY A 9 0.98 -2.44 16.72
CA GLY A 9 0.11 -3.09 17.69
C GLY A 9 -1.20 -3.56 17.07
N TRP A 10 -1.80 -4.58 17.69
CA TRP A 10 -3.18 -4.98 17.41
C TRP A 10 -4.11 -4.32 18.42
N HIS A 11 -5.24 -3.80 17.95
CA HIS A 11 -6.26 -3.18 18.79
C HIS A 11 -7.58 -3.93 18.62
N ASN A 12 -8.42 -3.91 19.67
CA ASN A 12 -9.77 -4.49 19.63
C ASN A 12 -9.81 -6.01 19.35
N LEU A 13 -8.88 -6.77 19.93
CA LEU A 13 -8.93 -8.24 19.91
C LEU A 13 -9.98 -8.78 20.88
N SER A 14 -10.64 -9.87 20.51
CA SER A 14 -11.63 -10.59 21.31
C SER A 14 -11.45 -12.10 21.17
N LEU A 15 -12.16 -12.88 21.99
CA LEU A 15 -12.19 -14.35 21.89
C LEU A 15 -12.76 -14.88 20.57
N ARG A 16 -13.37 -14.01 19.76
CA ARG A 16 -13.87 -14.37 18.42
C ARG A 16 -12.79 -14.31 17.35
N ASN A 17 -11.63 -13.73 17.66
CA ASN A 17 -10.56 -13.56 16.69
C ASN A 17 -9.63 -14.76 16.65
N ASP A 18 -9.27 -15.17 15.45
CA ASP A 18 -8.34 -16.25 15.21
C ASP A 18 -7.05 -15.77 14.52
N ARG A 19 -6.19 -16.72 14.17
CA ARG A 19 -4.92 -16.43 13.48
C ARG A 19 -5.15 -15.81 12.09
N ALA A 20 -6.21 -16.21 11.38
CA ALA A 20 -6.50 -15.68 10.06
C ALA A 20 -6.91 -14.20 10.15
N ASP A 21 -7.72 -13.83 11.15
CA ASP A 21 -8.05 -12.44 11.44
C ASP A 21 -6.80 -11.60 11.73
N MET A 22 -5.87 -12.12 12.54
CA MET A 22 -4.63 -11.42 12.86
C MET A 22 -3.77 -11.17 11.62
N VAL A 23 -3.64 -12.18 10.74
CA VAL A 23 -2.91 -12.04 9.47
C VAL A 23 -3.60 -11.02 8.56
N ARG A 24 -4.93 -11.11 8.44
CA ARG A 24 -5.71 -10.18 7.63
C ARG A 24 -5.57 -8.74 8.14
N ALA A 25 -5.63 -8.52 9.45
CA ALA A 25 -5.45 -7.21 10.06
C ALA A 25 -4.08 -6.59 9.73
N VAL A 26 -3.02 -7.40 9.62
CA VAL A 26 -1.70 -6.91 9.16
C VAL A 26 -1.75 -6.46 7.70
N LEU A 27 -2.32 -7.28 6.81
CA LEU A 27 -2.44 -6.96 5.38
C LEU A 27 -3.26 -5.68 5.16
N GLU A 28 -4.38 -5.55 5.86
CA GLU A 28 -5.25 -4.37 5.81
C GLU A 28 -4.60 -3.15 6.45
N GLY A 29 -3.89 -3.31 7.57
CA GLY A 29 -3.15 -2.22 8.23
C GLY A 29 -2.14 -1.55 7.30
N VAL A 30 -1.37 -2.35 6.55
CA VAL A 30 -0.45 -1.83 5.53
C VAL A 30 -1.22 -1.11 4.41
N ALA A 31 -2.33 -1.67 3.93
CA ALA A 31 -3.14 -1.05 2.88
C ALA A 31 -3.78 0.28 3.36
N PHE A 32 -4.22 0.38 4.61
CA PHE A 32 -4.71 1.65 5.19
C PHE A 32 -3.60 2.70 5.28
N ASN A 33 -2.38 2.30 5.64
CA ASN A 33 -1.24 3.20 5.61
C ASN A 33 -0.94 3.68 4.18
N SER A 34 -0.98 2.77 3.21
CA SER A 34 -0.83 3.09 1.78
C SER A 34 -1.91 4.04 1.29
N ARG A 35 -3.18 3.86 1.70
CA ARG A 35 -4.27 4.81 1.40
C ARG A 35 -3.99 6.20 1.97
N TRP A 36 -3.49 6.28 3.20
CA TRP A 36 -3.13 7.57 3.79
C TRP A 36 -2.02 8.27 3.00
N LEU A 37 -1.00 7.53 2.57
CA LEU A 37 0.03 8.07 1.68
C LEU A 37 -0.56 8.51 0.33
N LEU A 38 -1.39 7.68 -0.30
CA LEU A 38 -2.01 7.98 -1.59
C LEU A 38 -2.83 9.28 -1.54
N GLU A 39 -3.66 9.46 -0.52
CA GLU A 39 -4.45 10.69 -0.34
C GLU A 39 -3.56 11.94 -0.26
N ALA A 40 -2.40 11.84 0.39
CA ALA A 40 -1.44 12.94 0.46
C ALA A 40 -0.75 13.21 -0.88
N VAL A 41 -0.36 12.16 -1.61
CA VAL A 41 0.30 12.27 -2.91
C VAL A 41 -0.66 12.81 -3.96
N GLU A 42 -1.88 12.27 -4.08
CA GLU A 42 -2.88 12.74 -5.04
C GLU A 42 -3.23 14.22 -4.80
N LYS A 43 -3.35 14.63 -3.53
CA LYS A 43 -3.53 16.04 -3.16
C LYS A 43 -2.34 16.91 -3.56
N PHE A 44 -1.12 16.43 -3.38
CA PHE A 44 0.09 17.16 -3.75
C PHE A 44 0.22 17.33 -5.27
N THR A 45 -0.16 16.30 -6.04
CA THR A 45 -0.09 16.32 -7.51
C THR A 45 -1.33 16.88 -8.20
N ASP A 46 -2.37 17.23 -7.42
CA ASP A 46 -3.70 17.66 -7.89
C ASP A 46 -4.31 16.73 -8.97
N ARG A 47 -4.07 15.43 -8.83
CA ARG A 47 -4.56 14.42 -9.78
C ARG A 47 -4.74 13.05 -9.11
N PRO A 48 -5.83 12.33 -9.42
CA PRO A 48 -5.96 10.94 -9.02
C PRO A 48 -5.06 10.05 -9.89
N PHE A 49 -4.49 9.01 -9.30
CA PHE A 49 -3.81 7.96 -10.07
C PHE A 49 -4.87 6.97 -10.58
N PRO A 50 -4.91 6.67 -11.88
CA PRO A 50 -5.93 5.79 -12.44
C PRO A 50 -5.75 4.31 -12.07
N TRP A 51 -4.53 3.91 -11.67
CA TRP A 51 -4.18 2.58 -11.18
C TRP A 51 -2.87 2.64 -10.38
N ILE A 52 -2.56 1.57 -9.65
CA ILE A 52 -1.33 1.43 -8.86
C ILE A 52 -0.69 0.08 -9.16
N ASN A 53 0.61 0.07 -9.49
CA ASN A 53 1.36 -1.18 -9.65
C ASN A 53 1.86 -1.68 -8.29
N LEU A 54 1.49 -2.89 -7.90
CA LEU A 54 2.01 -3.53 -6.70
C LEU A 54 3.29 -4.29 -7.02
N VAL A 55 4.38 -3.90 -6.36
CA VAL A 55 5.73 -4.44 -6.55
C VAL A 55 6.28 -5.05 -5.26
N GLY A 56 7.46 -5.67 -5.32
CA GLY A 56 8.09 -6.34 -4.19
C GLY A 56 7.41 -7.67 -3.83
N GLY A 57 7.68 -8.17 -2.62
CA GLY A 57 7.10 -9.42 -2.12
C GLY A 57 5.57 -9.37 -2.04
N GLY A 58 4.96 -8.20 -1.83
CA GLY A 58 3.51 -8.05 -1.81
C GLY A 58 2.84 -8.20 -3.17
N GLY A 59 3.55 -7.88 -4.26
CA GLY A 59 3.04 -7.99 -5.64
C GLY A 59 2.81 -9.43 -6.12
N VAL A 60 3.28 -10.44 -5.37
CA VAL A 60 3.05 -11.85 -5.69
C VAL A 60 1.69 -12.38 -5.19
N SER A 61 1.02 -11.66 -4.27
CA SER A 61 -0.20 -12.13 -3.61
C SER A 61 -1.46 -11.52 -4.26
N PRO A 62 -2.32 -12.33 -4.92
CA PRO A 62 -3.60 -11.84 -5.44
C PRO A 62 -4.51 -11.31 -4.34
N VAL A 63 -4.54 -11.97 -3.18
CA VAL A 63 -5.35 -11.57 -2.02
C VAL A 63 -4.94 -10.18 -1.54
N TRP A 64 -3.63 -9.91 -1.44
CA TRP A 64 -3.17 -8.62 -0.94
C TRP A 64 -3.36 -7.50 -1.98
N ALA A 65 -3.30 -7.83 -3.27
CA ALA A 65 -3.65 -6.92 -4.35
C ALA A 65 -5.14 -6.53 -4.29
N GLN A 66 -6.05 -7.50 -4.06
CA GLN A 66 -7.47 -7.21 -3.88
C GLN A 66 -7.75 -6.36 -2.62
N ILE A 67 -7.10 -6.68 -1.49
CA ILE A 67 -7.20 -5.87 -0.25
C ILE A 67 -6.79 -4.41 -0.53
N HIS A 68 -5.69 -4.20 -1.25
CA HIS A 68 -5.28 -2.85 -1.64
C HIS A 68 -6.29 -2.19 -2.58
N ALA A 69 -6.83 -2.93 -3.56
CA ALA A 69 -7.80 -2.38 -4.51
C ALA A 69 -9.04 -1.86 -3.78
N ASP A 70 -9.58 -2.66 -2.85
CA ASP A 70 -10.76 -2.30 -2.07
C ASP A 70 -10.51 -1.12 -1.13
N ILE A 71 -9.37 -1.11 -0.43
CA ILE A 71 -9.07 -0.07 0.57
C ILE A 71 -8.68 1.25 -0.10
N LEU A 72 -7.80 1.23 -1.11
CA LEU A 72 -7.35 2.43 -1.83
C LEU A 72 -8.41 2.93 -2.81
N ASN A 73 -9.37 2.08 -3.18
CA ASN A 73 -10.38 2.34 -4.19
C ASN A 73 -9.76 2.78 -5.53
N ARG A 74 -8.78 1.98 -5.96
CA ARG A 74 -8.06 2.09 -7.23
C ARG A 74 -7.81 0.70 -7.80
N PRO A 75 -7.81 0.52 -9.13
CA PRO A 75 -7.28 -0.70 -9.73
C PRO A 75 -5.83 -0.95 -9.30
N ILE A 76 -5.56 -2.17 -8.84
CA ILE A 76 -4.22 -2.63 -8.47
C ILE A 76 -3.71 -3.60 -9.52
N ARG A 77 -2.58 -3.26 -10.12
CA ARG A 77 -1.91 -4.06 -11.15
C ARG A 77 -0.79 -4.87 -10.53
N ARG A 78 -0.82 -6.17 -10.73
CA ARG A 78 0.34 -7.04 -10.48
C ARG A 78 1.19 -7.03 -11.72
N VAL A 79 2.48 -6.78 -11.55
CA VAL A 79 3.45 -6.77 -12.65
C VAL A 79 4.26 -8.06 -12.69
N GLU A 80 4.78 -8.42 -13.85
CA GLU A 80 5.66 -9.57 -14.01
C GLU A 80 6.93 -9.40 -13.17
N ASN A 81 7.35 -10.46 -12.48
CA ASN A 81 8.52 -10.46 -11.59
C ASN A 81 8.55 -9.28 -10.60
N PRO A 82 7.51 -9.11 -9.76
CA PRO A 82 7.33 -7.90 -8.94
C PRO A 82 8.47 -7.71 -7.91
N ILE A 83 9.07 -8.80 -7.43
CA ILE A 83 10.23 -8.78 -6.51
C ILE A 83 11.45 -8.11 -7.17
N ARG A 84 11.62 -8.27 -8.47
CA ARG A 84 12.76 -7.71 -9.24
C ARG A 84 12.48 -6.32 -9.80
N ALA A 85 11.33 -5.71 -9.48
CA ALA A 85 10.92 -4.43 -10.05
C ALA A 85 11.95 -3.32 -9.81
N ASN A 86 12.56 -3.25 -8.62
CA ASN A 86 13.58 -2.24 -8.30
C ASN A 86 14.85 -2.41 -9.14
N ALA A 87 15.35 -3.65 -9.27
CA ALA A 87 16.52 -3.96 -10.09
C ALA A 87 16.27 -3.66 -11.57
N ARG A 88 15.09 -4.01 -12.09
CA ARG A 88 14.65 -3.66 -13.44
C ARG A 88 14.59 -2.14 -13.64
N GLY A 89 14.03 -1.40 -12.68
CA GLY A 89 14.00 0.06 -12.74
C GLY A 89 15.40 0.67 -12.80
N ALA A 90 16.33 0.19 -11.98
CA ALA A 90 17.73 0.64 -12.01
C ALA A 90 18.42 0.34 -13.35
N ALA A 91 18.22 -0.87 -13.91
CA ALA A 91 18.76 -1.25 -15.21
C ALA A 91 18.20 -0.39 -16.35
N LEU A 92 16.90 -0.09 -16.32
CA LEU A 92 16.26 0.79 -17.30
C LEU A 92 16.79 2.23 -17.22
N LEU A 93 16.98 2.76 -16.01
CA LEU A 93 17.58 4.09 -15.81
C LEU A 93 19.03 4.15 -16.33
N ALA A 94 19.83 3.11 -16.08
CA ALA A 94 21.18 3.00 -16.63
C ALA A 94 21.15 2.91 -18.17
N GLY A 95 20.22 2.15 -18.73
CA GLY A 95 20.02 2.06 -20.18
C GLY A 95 19.68 3.41 -20.81
N VAL A 96 18.83 4.21 -20.17
CA VAL A 96 18.53 5.59 -20.60
C VAL A 96 19.78 6.46 -20.55
N ALA A 97 20.54 6.43 -19.44
CA ALA A 97 21.76 7.23 -19.29
C ALA A 97 22.84 6.88 -20.34
N LEU A 98 22.86 5.62 -20.78
CA LEU A 98 23.78 5.12 -21.81
C LEU A 98 23.24 5.27 -23.24
N GLY A 99 22.03 5.80 -23.43
CA GLY A 99 21.38 5.94 -24.75
C GLY A 99 20.91 4.61 -25.37
N ALA A 100 20.90 3.52 -24.59
CA ALA A 100 20.48 2.19 -25.05
C ALA A 100 18.96 1.98 -24.96
N VAL A 101 18.24 2.85 -24.24
CA VAL A 101 16.78 2.80 -24.06
C VAL A 101 16.22 4.21 -24.12
N ASP A 102 15.18 4.43 -24.92
CA ASP A 102 14.42 5.68 -24.89
C ASP A 102 13.46 5.71 -23.69
N VAL A 103 13.34 6.88 -23.06
CA VAL A 103 12.38 7.16 -21.99
C VAL A 103 10.94 6.84 -22.43
N ALA A 104 10.59 7.07 -23.69
CA ALA A 104 9.28 6.78 -24.25
C ALA A 104 8.93 5.28 -24.21
N GLU A 105 9.93 4.40 -24.24
CA GLU A 105 9.72 2.95 -24.21
C GLU A 105 9.51 2.37 -22.80
N LEU A 106 9.83 3.14 -21.75
CA LEU A 106 9.87 2.62 -20.37
C LEU A 106 8.54 2.01 -19.92
N GLY A 107 7.42 2.65 -20.28
CA GLY A 107 6.09 2.17 -19.92
C GLY A 107 5.78 0.79 -20.50
N ALA A 108 6.14 0.56 -21.78
CA ALA A 108 5.92 -0.71 -22.46
C ALA A 108 6.77 -1.86 -21.90
N LYS A 109 7.91 -1.54 -21.25
CA LYS A 109 8.80 -2.54 -20.63
C LYS A 109 8.30 -3.03 -19.25
N VAL A 110 7.20 -2.48 -18.73
CA VAL A 110 6.53 -2.97 -17.51
C VAL A 110 5.31 -3.80 -17.89
N LYS A 111 5.47 -5.12 -17.90
CA LYS A 111 4.38 -6.05 -18.21
C LYS A 111 3.47 -6.26 -17.00
N VAL A 112 2.17 -5.98 -17.18
CA VAL A 112 1.11 -6.27 -16.21
C VAL A 112 0.64 -7.71 -16.43
N VAL A 113 0.50 -8.49 -15.37
CA VAL A 113 0.05 -9.90 -15.42
C VAL A 113 -1.39 -10.07 -14.95
N GLU A 114 -1.86 -9.20 -14.05
CA GLU A 114 -3.21 -9.25 -13.48
C GLU A 114 -3.61 -7.86 -12.99
N GLU A 115 -4.91 -7.55 -13.07
CA GLU A 115 -5.48 -6.34 -12.50
C GLU A 115 -6.64 -6.68 -11.58
N HIS A 116 -6.63 -6.12 -10.37
CA HIS A 116 -7.68 -6.26 -9.36
C HIS A 116 -8.43 -4.94 -9.24
N THR A 117 -9.73 -4.97 -9.48
CA THR A 117 -10.59 -3.78 -9.37
C THR A 117 -11.26 -3.72 -7.98
N PRO A 118 -11.54 -2.51 -7.46
CA PRO A 118 -12.19 -2.39 -6.16
C PRO A 118 -13.57 -3.03 -6.16
N ASN A 119 -13.88 -3.83 -5.14
CA ASN A 119 -15.22 -4.36 -4.93
C ASN A 119 -16.13 -3.33 -4.24
N PRO A 120 -17.21 -2.83 -4.88
CA PRO A 120 -18.11 -1.84 -4.30
C PRO A 120 -18.77 -2.29 -3.00
N SER A 121 -18.98 -3.59 -2.78
CA SER A 121 -19.61 -4.10 -1.55
C SER A 121 -18.79 -3.80 -0.30
N ASN A 122 -17.46 -3.70 -0.47
CA ASN A 122 -16.53 -3.51 0.64
C ASN A 122 -16.30 -2.04 0.98
N ARG A 123 -16.73 -1.13 0.09
CA ARG A 123 -16.42 0.30 0.15
C ARG A 123 -16.85 0.94 1.47
N LYS A 124 -18.11 0.71 1.86
CA LYS A 124 -18.70 1.29 3.07
C LYS A 124 -17.92 0.86 4.32
N GLU A 125 -17.53 -0.40 4.37
CA GLU A 125 -16.85 -0.98 5.52
C GLU A 125 -15.40 -0.50 5.62
N TYR A 126 -14.64 -0.54 4.52
CA TYR A 126 -13.26 -0.05 4.55
C TYR A 126 -13.15 1.46 4.77
N ASP A 127 -14.12 2.26 4.33
CA ASP A 127 -14.17 3.69 4.67
C ASP A 127 -14.41 3.92 6.17
N ARG A 128 -15.28 3.10 6.80
CA ARG A 128 -15.51 3.13 8.24
C ARG A 128 -14.24 2.75 9.00
N MET A 129 -13.59 1.65 8.60
CA MET A 129 -12.36 1.16 9.23
C MET A 129 -11.18 2.13 9.03
N TYR A 130 -11.04 2.76 7.87
CA TYR A 130 -9.99 3.74 7.60
C TYR A 130 -10.10 4.98 8.52
N LYS A 131 -11.32 5.46 8.76
CA LYS A 131 -11.57 6.53 9.76
C LYS A 131 -11.13 6.10 11.16
N ALA A 132 -11.45 4.86 11.56
CA ALA A 132 -11.01 4.31 12.84
C ALA A 132 -9.48 4.18 12.93
N TYR A 133 -8.83 3.67 11.88
CA TYR A 133 -7.36 3.58 11.77
C TYR A 133 -6.66 4.93 11.99
N ARG A 134 -7.12 5.98 11.29
CA ARG A 134 -6.57 7.35 11.48
C ARG A 134 -6.82 7.90 12.88
N SER A 135 -7.95 7.55 13.50
CA SER A 135 -8.29 7.96 14.86
C SER A 135 -7.39 7.28 15.89
N MET A 136 -7.17 5.97 15.77
CA MET A 136 -6.28 5.21 16.65
C MET A 136 -4.86 5.77 16.65
N TYR A 137 -4.31 6.08 15.46
CA TYR A 137 -2.99 6.73 15.35
C TYR A 137 -2.93 8.03 16.17
N LYS A 138 -3.92 8.91 16.02
CA LYS A 138 -3.95 10.20 16.72
C LYS A 138 -4.04 10.04 18.23
N GLN A 139 -4.88 9.13 18.69
CA GLN A 139 -5.13 8.91 20.12
C GLN A 139 -3.96 8.23 20.82
N ASN A 140 -3.26 7.31 20.14
CA ASN A 140 -2.14 6.57 20.73
C ASN A 140 -0.81 7.32 20.68
N ARG A 141 -0.70 8.42 19.92
CA ARG A 141 0.57 9.14 19.74
C ARG A 141 1.21 9.59 21.07
N SER A 142 0.40 10.12 22.00
CA SER A 142 0.91 10.57 23.31
C SER A 142 1.37 9.40 24.18
N ILE A 143 0.67 8.26 24.11
CA ILE A 143 1.01 7.02 24.81
C ILE A 143 2.33 6.47 24.28
N HIS A 144 2.48 6.36 22.95
CA HIS A 144 3.71 5.87 22.33
C HIS A 144 4.94 6.72 22.67
N ARG A 145 4.78 8.04 22.74
CA ARG A 145 5.84 8.95 23.20
C ARG A 145 6.25 8.67 24.63
N LYS A 146 5.29 8.48 25.54
CA LYS A 146 5.59 8.12 26.95
C LYS A 146 6.31 6.79 27.05
N LEU A 147 5.90 5.80 26.24
CA LEU A 147 6.49 4.47 26.26
C LEU A 147 7.88 4.40 25.62
N ASN A 148 8.21 5.32 24.71
CA ASN A 148 9.45 5.29 23.93
C ASN A 148 10.18 6.65 23.95
N ALA A 149 10.16 7.35 25.10
CA ALA A 149 10.78 8.66 25.27
C ALA A 149 12.31 8.63 25.36
N HIS A 150 12.91 7.45 25.25
CA HIS A 150 14.34 7.19 25.43
C HIS A 150 15.05 7.08 24.08
#